data_AF-A0A1G4QCH1-F1
#
_entry.id   AF-A0A1G4QCH1-F1
#
_cell.length_a   1.000
_cell.length_b   1.000
_cell.length_c   1.000
_cell.angle_alpha   90.00
_cell.angle_beta   90.00
_cell.angle_gamma   90.00
#
_symmetry.space_group_name_H-M   'P 1'
#
loop_
_entity.id
_entity.type
_entity.pdbx_description
1 polymer ?
#
loop_
_entity_poly.entity_id
_entity_poly.type
_entity_poly.pdbx_seq_one_letter_code
_entity_poly.pdbx_strand_id
1 'polypeptide(L)'
;MSYNNFFSRKDTLSNLKLSAVEYCVLSDMKAVIDELKNKSSNKIENGIDSNSLWPLFEDYDEKNFDDFFVSLGSEKAKQLINLFRKIKTRISVNVFETEVFLLYICIEDVFLVNLMYSDCEDEDNCFDYIEPTLDQQFKNIRKTLILKLEDFGVFV
;
A
#
# COMPACT_ATOMS: atom_id res chain seq x y z
N MET A 1 11.44 -5.96 -22.81
CA MET A 1 10.00 -6.19 -22.56
C MET A 1 9.79 -7.67 -22.24
N SER A 2 9.61 -8.00 -20.96
CA SER A 2 9.28 -9.35 -20.51
C SER A 2 7.80 -9.38 -20.13
N TYR A 3 6.97 -9.99 -20.98
CA TYR A 3 5.52 -10.13 -20.79
C TYR A 3 5.14 -11.44 -20.05
N ASN A 4 6.04 -11.99 -19.24
CA ASN A 4 5.88 -13.37 -18.74
C ASN A 4 5.43 -13.50 -17.27
N ASN A 5 5.20 -12.42 -16.52
CA ASN A 5 4.78 -12.51 -15.11
C ASN A 5 3.27 -12.34 -14.87
N PHE A 6 2.46 -12.14 -15.91
CA PHE A 6 1.01 -11.92 -15.74
C PHE A 6 0.26 -13.18 -15.28
N PHE A 7 0.82 -14.38 -15.48
CA PHE A 7 0.13 -15.66 -15.25
C PHE A 7 0.61 -16.47 -14.03
N SER A 8 1.79 -16.24 -13.46
CA SER A 8 2.24 -17.00 -12.27
C SER A 8 1.72 -16.42 -10.94
N ARG A 9 1.44 -15.12 -10.87
CA ARG A 9 0.82 -14.46 -9.70
C ARG A 9 -0.66 -14.80 -9.52
N LYS A 10 -1.23 -15.55 -10.47
CA LYS A 10 -2.66 -15.84 -10.52
C LYS A 10 -3.10 -16.77 -9.39
N ASP A 11 -2.22 -17.60 -8.83
CA ASP A 11 -2.62 -18.58 -7.82
C ASP A 11 -2.81 -17.98 -6.42
N THR A 12 -1.87 -17.17 -5.90
CA THR A 12 -1.98 -16.62 -4.53
C THR A 12 -3.14 -15.64 -4.38
N LEU A 13 -3.28 -14.70 -5.33
CA LEU A 13 -4.34 -13.69 -5.31
C LEU A 13 -5.71 -14.23 -5.79
N SER A 14 -5.77 -15.42 -6.42
CA SER A 14 -7.05 -16.01 -6.84
C SER A 14 -8.02 -16.22 -5.68
N ASN A 15 -7.48 -16.50 -4.49
CA ASN A 15 -8.25 -16.73 -3.26
C ASN A 15 -9.08 -15.49 -2.84
N LEU A 16 -8.68 -14.30 -3.29
CA LEU A 16 -9.39 -13.05 -3.01
C LEU A 16 -10.63 -12.85 -3.91
N LYS A 17 -10.79 -13.65 -4.97
CA LYS A 17 -11.93 -13.57 -5.91
C LYS A 17 -12.18 -12.14 -6.40
N LEU A 18 -11.10 -11.42 -6.73
CA LEU A 18 -11.16 -10.04 -7.20
C LEU A 18 -11.85 -9.97 -8.57
N SER A 19 -12.62 -8.91 -8.78
CA SER A 19 -13.10 -8.52 -10.10
C SER A 19 -11.95 -8.05 -11.01
N ALA A 20 -12.17 -7.99 -12.32
CA ALA A 20 -11.17 -7.48 -13.25
C ALA A 20 -10.70 -6.05 -12.89
N VAL A 21 -11.62 -5.20 -12.44
CA VAL A 21 -11.30 -3.83 -12.01
C VAL A 21 -10.42 -3.81 -10.76
N GLU A 22 -10.72 -4.66 -9.78
CA GLU A 22 -9.92 -4.77 -8.55
C GLU A 22 -8.51 -5.32 -8.86
N TYR A 23 -8.40 -6.29 -9.77
CA TYR A 23 -7.11 -6.76 -10.27
C TYR A 23 -6.29 -5.66 -10.96
N CYS A 24 -6.92 -4.83 -11.80
CA CYS A 24 -6.24 -3.71 -12.43
C CYS A 24 -5.68 -2.74 -11.38
N VAL A 25 -6.49 -2.38 -10.38
CA VAL A 25 -6.05 -1.46 -9.32
C VAL A 25 -4.88 -2.05 -8.54
N LEU A 26 -4.95 -3.33 -8.15
CA LEU A 26 -3.85 -3.99 -7.44
C LEU A 26 -2.58 -4.05 -8.30
N SER A 27 -2.72 -4.30 -9.61
CA SER A 27 -1.60 -4.26 -10.57
C SER A 27 -0.99 -2.86 -10.67
N ASP A 28 -1.83 -1.81 -10.64
CA ASP A 28 -1.36 -0.43 -10.65
C ASP A 28 -0.58 -0.10 -9.37
N MET A 29 -1.04 -0.56 -8.20
CA MET A 29 -0.32 -0.37 -6.93
C MET A 29 1.07 -0.99 -6.99
N LYS A 30 1.19 -2.21 -7.52
CA LYS A 30 2.49 -2.87 -7.70
C LYS A 30 3.40 -2.12 -8.66
N ALA A 31 2.84 -1.63 -9.78
CA ALA A 31 3.61 -0.84 -10.75
C ALA A 31 4.19 0.44 -10.12
N VAL A 32 3.45 1.08 -9.20
CA VAL A 32 3.96 2.23 -8.43
C VAL A 32 5.15 1.83 -7.56
N ILE A 33 5.05 0.71 -6.83
CA ILE A 33 6.13 0.22 -5.97
C ILE A 33 7.37 -0.13 -6.81
N ASP A 34 7.18 -0.83 -7.93
CA ASP A 34 8.25 -1.17 -8.88
C ASP A 34 8.92 0.09 -9.45
N GLU A 35 8.15 1.12 -9.79
CA GLU A 35 8.68 2.39 -10.29
C GLU A 35 9.49 3.12 -9.22
N LEU A 36 9.01 3.16 -7.97
CA LEU A 36 9.73 3.75 -6.84
C LEU A 36 11.07 3.06 -6.59
N LYS A 37 11.09 1.72 -6.63
CA LYS A 37 12.30 0.90 -6.53
C LYS A 37 13.29 1.15 -7.67
N ASN A 38 12.79 1.28 -8.90
CA ASN A 38 13.66 1.55 -10.05
C ASN A 38 14.26 2.96 -9.99
N LYS A 39 13.48 3.95 -9.54
CA LYS A 39 13.95 5.33 -9.34
C LYS A 39 15.03 5.43 -8.27
N SER A 40 14.93 4.62 -7.20
CA SER A 40 15.95 4.59 -6.15
C SER A 40 17.25 3.93 -6.66
N SER A 41 17.15 2.95 -7.57
CA SER A 41 18.30 2.23 -8.15
C SER A 41 19.08 3.06 -9.16
N ASN A 42 18.37 3.66 -10.11
CA ASN A 42 19.00 4.33 -11.26
C ASN A 42 19.70 5.65 -10.92
N LYS A 43 19.44 6.24 -9.73
CA LYS A 43 20.11 7.47 -9.30
C LYS A 43 21.49 7.24 -8.68
N ILE A 44 21.82 6.00 -8.32
CA ILE A 44 23.16 5.62 -7.81
C ILE A 44 24.21 5.74 -8.91
N GLU A 45 23.85 5.49 -10.17
CA GLU A 45 24.79 5.55 -11.30
C GLU A 45 25.18 6.97 -11.73
N ASN A 46 24.46 8.02 -11.29
CA ASN A 46 24.64 9.41 -11.76
C ASN A 46 25.35 10.36 -10.76
N GLY A 47 25.95 9.83 -9.68
CA GLY A 47 26.92 10.58 -8.86
C GLY A 47 26.37 11.76 -8.03
N ILE A 48 25.06 11.83 -7.79
CA ILE A 48 24.46 12.75 -6.80
C ILE A 48 23.93 11.91 -5.64
N ASP A 49 24.65 11.92 -4.53
CA ASP A 49 24.30 11.29 -3.25
C ASP A 49 23.05 11.92 -2.62
N SER A 50 21.87 11.63 -3.17
CA SER A 50 20.59 11.97 -2.54
C SER A 50 19.64 10.77 -2.49
N ASN A 51 20.17 9.60 -2.12
CA ASN A 51 19.39 8.37 -1.96
C ASN A 51 18.81 8.28 -0.55
N SER A 52 17.85 9.14 -0.22
CA SER A 52 17.17 9.10 1.09
C SER A 52 16.18 7.94 1.24
N LEU A 53 15.81 7.26 0.15
CA LEU A 53 14.79 6.19 0.16
C LEU A 53 15.35 4.80 -0.14
N TRP A 54 16.64 4.68 -0.51
CA TRP A 54 17.27 3.39 -0.82
C TRP A 54 17.14 2.35 0.29
N PRO A 55 17.37 2.71 1.58
CA PRO A 55 17.24 1.75 2.68
C PRO A 55 15.83 1.14 2.81
N LEU A 56 14.78 1.81 2.29
CA LEU A 56 13.39 1.33 2.36
C LEU A 56 13.08 0.21 1.37
N PHE A 57 14.00 -0.09 0.45
CA PHE A 57 13.83 -1.11 -0.59
C PHE A 57 14.93 -2.17 -0.58
N GLU A 58 15.90 -2.12 0.35
CA GLU A 58 16.99 -3.10 0.44
C GLU A 58 16.47 -4.51 0.72
N ASP A 59 15.46 -4.62 1.59
CA ASP A 59 14.84 -5.89 1.99
C ASP A 59 13.50 -6.18 1.27
N TYR A 60 13.21 -5.46 0.17
CA TYR A 60 11.94 -5.60 -0.56
C TYR A 60 11.68 -7.04 -1.04
N ASP A 61 10.67 -7.70 -0.46
CA ASP A 61 10.05 -8.89 -1.03
C ASP A 61 8.65 -8.54 -1.55
N GLU A 62 8.47 -8.62 -2.86
CA GLU A 62 7.17 -8.43 -3.50
C GLU A 62 6.09 -9.37 -2.94
N LYS A 63 6.49 -10.51 -2.38
CA LYS A 63 5.56 -11.44 -1.72
C LYS A 63 4.91 -10.83 -0.48
N ASN A 64 5.57 -9.95 0.26
CA ASN A 64 5.01 -9.32 1.46
C ASN A 64 3.72 -8.57 1.13
N PHE A 65 3.71 -7.87 -0.02
CA PHE A 65 2.53 -7.16 -0.49
C PHE A 65 1.37 -8.10 -0.81
N ASP A 66 1.64 -9.20 -1.52
CA ASP A 66 0.61 -10.19 -1.84
C ASP A 66 0.09 -10.91 -0.59
N ASP A 67 1.00 -11.30 0.30
CA ASP A 67 0.70 -11.99 1.54
C ASP A 67 -0.13 -11.12 2.49
N PHE A 68 0.11 -9.81 2.51
CA PHE A 68 -0.73 -8.86 3.25
C PHE A 68 -2.19 -8.92 2.76
N PHE A 69 -2.43 -8.75 1.45
CA PHE A 69 -3.80 -8.79 0.91
C PHE A 69 -4.45 -10.16 1.07
N VAL A 70 -3.70 -11.25 0.91
CA VAL A 70 -4.19 -12.61 1.16
C VAL A 70 -4.57 -12.81 2.62
N SER A 71 -3.75 -12.35 3.55
CA SER A 71 -3.98 -12.49 4.99
C SER A 71 -5.20 -11.70 5.46
N LEU A 72 -5.51 -10.57 4.82
CA LEU A 72 -6.75 -9.81 5.06
C LEU A 72 -8.02 -10.60 4.71
N GLY A 73 -7.91 -11.52 3.75
CA GLY A 73 -9.04 -12.23 3.16
C GLY A 73 -9.85 -11.38 2.16
N SER A 74 -10.67 -12.06 1.36
CA SER A 74 -11.42 -11.48 0.23
C SER A 74 -12.15 -10.18 0.56
N GLU A 75 -12.95 -10.17 1.63
CA GLU A 75 -13.83 -9.03 1.93
C GLU A 75 -13.05 -7.77 2.30
N LYS A 76 -12.04 -7.90 3.17
CA LYS A 76 -11.24 -6.75 3.63
C LYS A 76 -10.30 -6.26 2.53
N ALA A 77 -9.66 -7.18 1.80
CA ALA A 77 -8.82 -6.85 0.66
C ALA A 77 -9.59 -6.03 -0.39
N LYS A 78 -10.78 -6.47 -0.77
CA LYS A 78 -11.65 -5.75 -1.71
C LYS A 78 -12.03 -4.37 -1.21
N GLN A 79 -12.33 -4.23 0.08
CA GLN A 79 -12.64 -2.91 0.65
C GLN A 79 -11.47 -1.94 0.48
N LEU A 80 -10.25 -2.35 0.84
CA LEU A 80 -9.06 -1.50 0.66
C LEU A 80 -8.80 -1.19 -0.82
N ILE A 81 -8.83 -2.21 -1.69
CA ILE A 81 -8.60 -2.01 -3.14
C ILE A 81 -9.63 -1.02 -3.72
N ASN A 82 -10.89 -1.09 -3.29
CA ASN A 82 -11.91 -0.16 -3.75
C ASN A 82 -11.69 1.28 -3.23
N LEU A 83 -11.10 1.46 -2.04
CA LEU A 83 -10.69 2.79 -1.56
C LEU A 83 -9.55 3.36 -2.40
N PHE A 84 -8.51 2.57 -2.66
CA PHE A 84 -7.41 2.95 -3.56
C PHE A 84 -7.91 3.29 -4.97
N ARG A 85 -8.88 2.53 -5.50
CA ARG A 85 -9.55 2.85 -6.76
C ARG A 85 -10.23 4.22 -6.71
N LYS A 86 -10.98 4.52 -5.64
CA LYS A 86 -11.66 5.82 -5.47
C LYS A 86 -10.63 6.94 -5.41
N ILE A 87 -9.52 6.77 -4.67
CA ILE A 87 -8.44 7.75 -4.59
C ILE A 87 -7.84 8.02 -5.98
N LYS A 88 -7.48 6.96 -6.72
CA LYS A 88 -6.91 7.07 -8.07
C LYS A 88 -7.84 7.80 -9.04
N THR A 89 -9.13 7.49 -8.99
CA THR A 89 -10.11 7.94 -10.00
C THR A 89 -10.80 9.26 -9.65
N ARG A 90 -10.94 9.58 -8.36
CA ARG A 90 -11.71 10.74 -7.88
C ARG A 90 -10.85 11.85 -7.27
N ILE A 91 -9.65 11.53 -6.78
CA ILE A 91 -8.72 12.52 -6.25
C ILE A 91 -7.64 12.82 -7.28
N SER A 92 -6.63 11.96 -7.40
CA SER A 92 -5.58 12.06 -8.42
C SER A 92 -4.68 10.82 -8.41
N VAL A 93 -3.93 10.65 -9.51
CA VAL A 93 -2.88 9.63 -9.62
C VAL A 93 -1.76 9.89 -8.59
N ASN A 94 -1.34 11.14 -8.39
CA ASN A 94 -0.27 11.48 -7.44
C ASN A 94 -0.64 11.12 -5.99
N VAL A 95 -1.89 11.37 -5.57
CA VAL A 95 -2.36 11.00 -4.23
C VAL A 95 -2.45 9.47 -4.12
N PHE A 96 -2.91 8.79 -5.16
CA PHE A 96 -2.90 7.33 -5.20
C PHE A 96 -1.47 6.77 -5.04
N GLU A 97 -0.49 7.27 -5.80
CA GLU A 97 0.90 6.85 -5.70
C GLU A 97 1.47 7.06 -4.29
N THR A 98 1.18 8.21 -3.69
CA THR A 98 1.60 8.53 -2.32
C THR A 98 1.02 7.54 -1.32
N GLU A 99 -0.28 7.25 -1.38
CA GLU A 99 -0.91 6.30 -0.45
C GLU A 99 -0.42 4.87 -0.65
N VAL A 100 -0.13 4.47 -1.89
CA VAL A 100 0.45 3.14 -2.18
C VAL A 100 1.83 3.02 -1.54
N PHE A 101 2.64 4.08 -1.63
CA PHE A 101 3.94 4.12 -0.99
C PHE A 101 3.84 4.04 0.55
N LEU A 102 2.91 4.78 1.15
CA LEU A 102 2.67 4.72 2.59
C LEU A 102 2.21 3.33 3.06
N LEU A 103 1.29 2.71 2.30
CA LEU A 103 0.85 1.34 2.58
C LEU A 103 2.02 0.37 2.49
N TYR A 104 2.86 0.49 1.47
CA TYR A 104 4.03 -0.37 1.30
C TYR A 104 4.98 -0.27 2.51
N ILE A 105 5.33 0.95 2.94
CA ILE A 105 6.16 1.16 4.12
C ILE A 105 5.54 0.48 5.36
N CYS A 106 4.23 0.57 5.51
CA CYS A 106 3.50 -0.03 6.64
C CYS A 106 3.42 -1.56 6.59
N ILE A 107 3.57 -2.16 5.40
CA ILE A 107 3.65 -3.62 5.24
C ILE A 107 5.04 -4.12 5.64
N GLU A 108 6.09 -3.38 5.28
CA GLU A 108 7.47 -3.72 5.64
C GLU A 108 7.77 -3.46 7.12
N ASP A 109 7.22 -2.37 7.68
CA ASP A 109 7.31 -2.06 9.09
C ASP A 109 5.91 -1.79 9.66
N VAL A 110 5.37 -2.82 10.27
CA VAL A 110 4.03 -2.86 10.87
C VAL A 110 3.82 -1.82 11.97
N PHE A 111 4.88 -1.37 12.66
CA PHE A 111 4.78 -0.34 13.69
C PHE A 111 4.44 1.02 13.10
N LEU A 112 4.81 1.25 11.84
CA LEU A 112 4.50 2.51 11.14
C LEU A 112 3.02 2.64 10.79
N VAL A 113 2.24 1.56 10.85
CA VAL A 113 0.78 1.66 10.69
C VAL A 113 0.18 2.57 11.74
N ASN A 114 0.63 2.50 12.99
CA ASN A 114 0.13 3.38 14.04
C ASN A 114 0.58 4.83 13.81
N LEU A 115 1.81 5.04 13.32
CA LEU A 115 2.33 6.37 13.04
C LEU A 115 1.64 7.04 11.84
N MET A 116 1.38 6.29 10.78
CA MET A 116 0.94 6.82 9.49
C MET A 116 -0.58 6.75 9.29
N TYR A 117 -1.26 5.83 9.98
CA TYR A 117 -2.68 5.54 9.80
C TYR A 117 -3.52 5.55 11.09
N SER A 118 -2.95 5.90 12.26
CA SER A 118 -3.74 6.10 13.48
C SER A 118 -4.09 7.57 13.70
N ASP A 119 -5.36 7.85 13.98
CA ASP A 119 -5.77 9.08 14.68
C ASP A 119 -5.70 8.79 16.17
N CYS A 120 -4.60 9.16 16.81
CA CYS A 120 -4.53 9.14 18.26
C CYS A 120 -5.23 10.39 18.80
N GLU A 121 -6.52 10.28 19.09
CA GLU A 121 -7.24 11.30 19.88
C GLU A 121 -6.86 11.23 21.37
N ASP A 122 -6.33 10.09 21.83
CA ASP A 122 -5.87 9.86 23.21
C ASP A 122 -4.33 9.81 23.26
N GLU A 123 -3.70 10.86 23.81
CA GLU A 123 -2.24 11.08 23.86
C GLU A 123 -1.46 9.98 24.61
N ASP A 124 -2.12 9.18 25.45
CA ASP A 124 -1.43 8.32 26.42
C ASP A 124 -1.02 6.92 25.92
N ASN A 125 -1.52 6.44 24.77
CA ASN A 125 -1.22 5.07 24.26
C ASN A 125 -0.69 5.01 22.81
N CYS A 126 -0.48 6.16 22.15
CA CYS A 126 -0.18 6.20 20.71
C CYS A 126 1.19 5.61 20.33
N PHE A 127 2.15 5.68 21.25
CA PHE A 127 3.53 5.24 21.06
C PHE A 127 3.87 3.98 21.84
N ASP A 128 2.87 3.30 22.41
CA ASP A 128 3.10 1.94 22.85
C ASP A 128 3.52 1.17 21.60
N TYR A 129 4.78 0.71 21.57
CA TYR A 129 5.39 -0.15 20.55
C TYR A 129 4.73 -1.54 20.55
N ILE A 130 3.40 -1.56 20.60
CA ILE A 130 2.57 -2.74 20.49
C ILE A 130 2.31 -2.91 19.01
N GLU A 131 2.85 -4.00 18.49
CA GLU A 131 2.64 -4.43 17.11
C GLU A 131 1.13 -4.53 16.83
N PRO A 132 0.58 -3.73 15.89
CA PRO A 132 -0.85 -3.77 15.61
C PRO A 132 -1.21 -5.09 14.95
N THR A 133 -2.25 -5.74 15.48
CA THR A 133 -2.84 -6.93 14.84
C THR A 133 -3.30 -6.61 13.42
N LEU A 134 -3.34 -7.62 12.54
CA LEU A 134 -3.80 -7.43 11.16
C LEU A 134 -5.18 -6.78 11.04
N ASP A 135 -6.10 -7.07 11.97
CA ASP A 135 -7.42 -6.43 12.02
C ASP A 135 -7.33 -4.95 12.38
N GLN A 136 -6.44 -4.59 13.30
CA GLN A 136 -6.18 -3.20 13.68
C GLN A 136 -5.54 -2.44 12.52
N GLN A 137 -4.57 -3.05 11.84
CA GLN A 137 -3.95 -2.45 10.66
C GLN A 137 -4.99 -2.13 9.59
N PHE A 138 -5.84 -3.11 9.26
CA PHE A 138 -6.94 -2.92 8.32
C PHE A 138 -7.86 -1.77 8.74
N LYS A 139 -8.26 -1.71 10.01
CA LYS A 139 -9.16 -0.66 10.53
C LYS A 139 -8.53 0.72 10.40
N ASN A 140 -7.27 0.87 10.80
CA ASN A 140 -6.53 2.13 10.74
C ASN A 140 -6.39 2.62 9.29
N ILE A 141 -5.82 1.78 8.42
CA ILE A 141 -5.66 2.09 6.99
C ILE A 141 -7.00 2.45 6.37
N ARG A 142 -8.04 1.63 6.60
CA ARG A 142 -9.39 1.90 6.07
C ARG A 142 -9.94 3.24 6.56
N LYS A 143 -9.82 3.55 7.85
CA LYS A 143 -10.32 4.81 8.44
C LYS A 143 -9.65 6.01 7.77
N THR A 144 -8.32 6.03 7.71
CA THR A 144 -7.57 7.15 7.12
C THR A 144 -7.86 7.33 5.64
N LEU A 145 -7.96 6.25 4.86
CA LEU A 145 -8.30 6.37 3.44
C LEU A 145 -9.73 6.91 3.23
N ILE A 146 -10.67 6.59 4.14
CA ILE A 146 -12.02 7.16 4.12
C ILE A 146 -11.97 8.66 4.44
N LEU A 147 -11.32 9.05 5.54
CA LEU A 147 -11.17 10.46 5.92
C LEU A 147 -10.52 11.27 4.79
N LYS A 148 -9.49 10.72 4.16
CA LYS A 148 -8.84 11.34 3.00
C LYS A 148 -9.78 11.50 1.81
N LEU A 149 -10.69 10.56 1.58
CA LEU A 149 -11.70 10.71 0.55
C LEU A 149 -12.69 11.84 0.92
N GLU A 150 -13.11 11.90 2.18
CA GLU A 150 -14.01 12.94 2.70
C GLU A 150 -13.41 14.34 2.63
N ASP A 151 -12.12 14.51 2.96
CA ASP A 151 -11.39 15.78 2.87
C ASP A 151 -11.38 16.36 1.43
N PHE A 152 -11.43 15.49 0.43
CA PHE A 152 -11.52 15.86 -0.99
C PHE A 152 -12.96 15.90 -1.51
N GLY A 153 -13.96 15.83 -0.63
CA GLY A 153 -15.38 15.87 -0.97
C GLY A 153 -15.93 14.58 -1.60
N VAL A 154 -15.23 13.46 -1.42
CA VAL A 154 -15.61 12.15 -1.96
C VAL A 154 -16.22 11.28 -0.86
N PHE A 155 -17.55 11.20 -0.83
CA PHE A 155 -18.25 10.34 0.13
C PHE A 155 -18.16 8.85 -0.24
N VAL A 156 -17.86 8.01 0.75
CA VAL A 156 -17.50 6.58 0.57
C VAL A 156 -18.66 5.64 0.82
#